data_AF-A0A6M8YF23-F1
#
_entry.id   AF-A0A6M8YF23-F1
#
_cell.length_a   1.000
_cell.length_b   1.000
_cell.length_c   1.000
_cell.angle_alpha   90.00
_cell.angle_beta   90.00
_cell.angle_gamma   90.00
#
_symmetry.space_group_name_H-M   'P 1'
#
loop_
_entity.id
_entity.type
_entity.pdbx_description
1 polymer ?
#
loop_
_entity_poly.entity_id
_entity_poly.type
_entity_poly.pdbx_seq_one_letter_code
_entity_poly.pdbx_strand_id
1 'polypeptide(L)'
;QRLSAAKKLPDQLNWKSWKETALSVYRALDTQSDLWHLPNGQTLRVFATAHPQGGATWVFENLTEQVDLETRYNTLVKVQGETIDHLSEGVAVFGADGRIRLSNPAFRALWGITETEAKPGTHIRALGEACAPSYDRPDGWKAFAELITSFDDERRSGQGTLELFSGLVLDYAVIPLPNAQTMLTFVNMTDSVRAERALTEKNEALRKADELKNDFVQHVSYELPSAA
;
A
#
# COMPACT_ATOMS: atom_id res chain seq x y z
N GLN A 1 -18.29 -28.38 4.81
CA GLN A 1 -17.42 -28.63 5.98
C GLN A 1 -15.94 -28.36 5.68
N ARG A 2 -15.34 -28.86 4.58
CA ARG A 2 -13.92 -28.59 4.26
C ARG A 2 -13.52 -27.10 4.08
N LEU A 3 -14.40 -26.25 3.56
CA LEU A 3 -14.11 -24.82 3.34
C LEU A 3 -14.21 -23.96 4.62
N SER A 4 -15.07 -24.34 5.56
CA SER A 4 -15.19 -23.67 6.87
C SER A 4 -13.99 -23.99 7.77
N ALA A 5 -13.50 -25.24 7.76
CA ALA A 5 -12.27 -25.61 8.45
C ALA A 5 -11.01 -24.91 7.90
N ALA A 6 -11.07 -24.38 6.66
CA ALA A 6 -9.98 -23.67 6.00
C ALA A 6 -10.07 -22.14 6.14
N LYS A 7 -10.96 -21.60 7.00
CA LYS A 7 -11.22 -20.16 7.19
C LYS A 7 -11.59 -19.38 5.92
N LYS A 8 -12.10 -20.05 4.87
CA LYS A 8 -12.46 -19.42 3.59
C LYS A 8 -13.89 -18.87 3.54
N LEU A 9 -14.59 -18.83 4.67
CA LEU A 9 -15.99 -18.41 4.79
C LEU A 9 -16.18 -17.53 6.02
N PRO A 10 -17.16 -16.60 6.02
CA PRO A 10 -17.43 -15.73 7.17
C PRO A 10 -17.76 -16.52 8.44
N ASP A 11 -17.23 -16.08 9.59
CA ASP A 11 -17.64 -16.59 10.90
C ASP A 11 -18.98 -15.95 11.27
N GLN A 12 -20.08 -16.60 10.92
CA GLN A 12 -21.41 -16.21 11.38
C GLN A 12 -21.98 -17.28 12.32
N LEU A 13 -22.56 -16.84 13.45
CA LEU A 13 -23.17 -17.66 14.50
C LEU A 13 -24.29 -18.60 13.99
N ASN A 14 -24.76 -18.45 12.75
CA ASN A 14 -25.81 -19.29 12.16
C ASN A 14 -25.48 -19.71 10.72
N TRP A 15 -24.69 -20.77 10.58
CA TRP A 15 -24.27 -21.39 9.32
C TRP A 15 -25.44 -21.72 8.37
N LYS A 16 -26.59 -22.14 8.92
CA LYS A 16 -27.73 -22.56 8.13
C LYS A 16 -28.37 -21.37 7.40
N SER A 17 -28.57 -20.27 8.11
CA SER A 17 -29.07 -19.01 7.55
C SER A 17 -28.13 -18.47 6.48
N TRP A 18 -26.83 -18.42 6.76
CA TRP A 18 -25.85 -17.92 5.79
C TRP A 18 -25.83 -18.76 4.50
N LYS A 19 -25.89 -20.09 4.63
CA LYS A 19 -25.91 -20.99 3.47
C LYS A 19 -27.19 -20.80 2.63
N GLU A 20 -28.33 -20.59 3.26
CA GLU A 20 -29.59 -20.31 2.56
C GLU A 20 -29.53 -18.97 1.82
N THR A 21 -28.95 -17.93 2.43
CA THR A 21 -28.71 -16.63 1.80
C THR A 21 -27.73 -16.74 0.64
N ALA A 22 -26.60 -17.43 0.81
CA ALA A 22 -25.61 -17.62 -0.26
C ALA A 22 -26.17 -18.42 -1.44
N LEU A 23 -27.03 -19.41 -1.19
CA LEU A 23 -27.67 -20.19 -2.24
C LEU A 23 -28.90 -19.49 -2.87
N SER A 24 -29.38 -18.40 -2.27
CA SER A 24 -30.50 -17.63 -2.83
C SER A 24 -30.16 -17.01 -4.20
N VAL A 25 -28.87 -16.82 -4.49
CA VAL A 25 -28.32 -16.38 -5.78
C VAL A 25 -28.87 -17.20 -6.95
N TYR A 26 -29.05 -18.51 -6.80
CA TYR A 26 -29.56 -19.38 -7.87
C TYR A 26 -31.04 -19.12 -8.22
N ARG A 27 -31.73 -18.31 -7.41
CA ARG A 27 -33.13 -17.91 -7.60
C ARG A 27 -33.27 -16.43 -7.96
N ALA A 28 -32.16 -15.68 -7.96
CA ALA A 28 -32.14 -14.26 -8.25
C ALA A 28 -32.05 -14.02 -9.77
N LEU A 29 -32.80 -13.04 -10.27
CA LEU A 29 -32.77 -12.59 -11.67
C LEU A 29 -31.61 -11.64 -11.94
N ASP A 30 -31.12 -10.95 -10.91
CA ASP A 30 -30.07 -9.93 -10.98
C ASP A 30 -28.82 -10.33 -10.18
N THR A 31 -27.67 -9.76 -10.54
CA THR A 31 -26.41 -9.92 -9.82
C THR A 31 -26.56 -9.51 -8.35
N GLN A 32 -26.27 -10.44 -7.45
CA GLN A 32 -26.21 -10.17 -6.02
C GLN A 32 -24.82 -9.67 -5.65
N SER A 33 -24.75 -8.62 -4.83
CA SER A 33 -23.50 -8.12 -4.25
C SER A 33 -23.59 -8.18 -2.73
N ASP A 34 -22.60 -8.78 -2.10
CA ASP A 34 -22.50 -8.90 -0.65
C ASP A 34 -21.07 -8.67 -0.18
N LEU A 35 -20.88 -8.30 1.08
CA LEU A 35 -19.58 -7.98 1.65
C LEU A 35 -19.28 -8.96 2.78
N TRP A 36 -18.22 -9.74 2.60
CA TRP A 36 -17.85 -10.86 3.47
C TRP A 36 -16.63 -10.50 4.31
N HIS A 37 -16.79 -10.56 5.62
CA HIS A 37 -15.67 -10.47 6.56
C HIS A 37 -15.23 -11.89 6.95
N LEU A 38 -13.97 -12.21 6.69
CA LEU A 38 -13.39 -13.52 6.95
C LEU A 38 -12.66 -13.57 8.30
N PRO A 39 -12.58 -14.75 8.95
CA PRO A 39 -11.95 -14.92 10.26
C PRO A 39 -10.44 -14.69 10.29
N ASN A 40 -9.80 -14.62 9.12
CA ASN A 40 -8.38 -14.28 8.97
C ASN A 40 -8.14 -12.77 8.81
N GLY A 41 -9.19 -11.95 8.98
CA GLY A 41 -9.13 -10.49 8.87
C GLY A 41 -9.42 -9.95 7.46
N GLN A 42 -9.59 -10.81 6.45
CA GLN A 42 -9.85 -10.33 5.10
C GLN A 42 -11.28 -9.83 4.91
N THR A 43 -11.43 -8.77 4.13
CA THR A 43 -12.74 -8.30 3.66
C THR A 43 -12.85 -8.51 2.16
N LEU A 44 -13.86 -9.27 1.74
CA LEU A 44 -14.11 -9.58 0.33
C LEU A 44 -15.44 -8.99 -0.11
N ARG A 45 -15.47 -8.31 -1.26
CA ARG A 45 -16.73 -8.05 -1.96
C ARG A 45 -17.03 -9.21 -2.88
N VAL A 46 -18.21 -9.77 -2.73
CA VAL A 46 -18.64 -10.97 -3.43
C VAL A 46 -19.78 -10.61 -4.37
N PHE A 47 -19.58 -10.86 -5.65
CA PHE A 47 -20.63 -10.75 -6.66
C PHE A 47 -21.04 -12.14 -7.12
N ALA A 48 -22.34 -12.34 -7.29
CA ALA A 48 -22.86 -13.63 -7.68
C ALA A 48 -24.00 -13.46 -8.70
N THR A 49 -23.84 -14.08 -9.87
CA THR A 49 -24.82 -14.01 -10.96
C THR A 49 -25.22 -15.41 -11.38
N ALA A 50 -26.52 -15.71 -11.36
CA ALA A 50 -27.05 -16.97 -11.87
C ALA A 50 -27.07 -16.99 -13.41
N HIS A 51 -26.71 -18.13 -14.00
CA HIS A 51 -26.76 -18.30 -15.46
C HIS A 51 -28.10 -18.93 -15.88
N PRO A 52 -28.75 -18.45 -16.96
CA PRO A 52 -30.06 -18.96 -17.40
C PRO A 52 -30.09 -20.46 -17.75
N GLN A 53 -28.94 -21.02 -18.13
CA GLN A 53 -28.79 -22.45 -18.48
C GLN A 53 -28.40 -23.33 -17.28
N GLY A 54 -28.42 -22.78 -16.07
CA GLY A 54 -27.96 -23.42 -14.84
C GLY A 54 -26.51 -23.08 -14.49
N GLY A 55 -26.21 -22.98 -13.20
CA GLY A 55 -24.90 -22.55 -12.67
C GLY A 55 -24.90 -21.10 -12.16
N ALA A 56 -23.84 -20.70 -11.47
CA ALA A 56 -23.64 -19.33 -11.00
C ALA A 56 -22.17 -18.94 -11.09
N THR A 57 -21.91 -17.71 -11.54
CA THR A 57 -20.58 -17.11 -11.53
C THR A 57 -20.42 -16.35 -10.23
N TRP A 58 -19.34 -16.66 -9.51
CA TRP A 58 -18.96 -15.98 -8.27
C TRP A 58 -17.65 -15.24 -8.50
N VAL A 59 -17.65 -13.94 -8.23
CA VAL A 59 -16.47 -13.08 -8.30
C VAL A 59 -16.16 -12.59 -6.89
N PHE A 60 -14.91 -12.73 -6.48
CA PHE A 60 -14.42 -12.31 -5.17
C PHE A 60 -13.37 -11.22 -5.38
N GLU A 61 -13.69 -10.02 -4.95
CA GLU A 61 -12.77 -8.90 -4.93
C GLU A 61 -12.24 -8.74 -3.50
N ASN A 62 -10.92 -8.70 -3.33
CA ASN A 62 -10.32 -8.52 -2.02
C ASN A 62 -10.22 -7.02 -1.71
N LEU A 63 -10.97 -6.56 -0.72
CA LEU A 63 -11.01 -5.18 -0.25
C LEU A 63 -10.30 -4.98 1.09
N THR A 64 -9.54 -5.98 1.58
CA THR A 64 -8.94 -5.95 2.92
C THR A 64 -8.09 -4.70 3.13
N GLU A 65 -7.24 -4.33 2.18
CA GLU A 65 -6.41 -3.14 2.29
C GLU A 65 -7.23 -1.85 2.30
N GLN A 66 -8.27 -1.75 1.46
CA GLN A 66 -9.13 -0.57 1.40
C GLN A 66 -9.97 -0.39 2.67
N VAL A 67 -10.48 -1.49 3.24
CA VAL A 67 -11.32 -1.48 4.45
C VAL A 67 -10.49 -1.28 5.71
N ASP A 68 -9.30 -1.87 5.80
CA ASP A 68 -8.37 -1.61 6.90
C ASP A 68 -7.94 -0.15 6.90
N LEU A 69 -7.79 0.45 5.72
CA LEU A 69 -7.36 1.83 5.56
C LEU A 69 -8.47 2.84 5.81
N GLU A 70 -9.71 2.52 5.42
CA GLU A 70 -10.90 3.28 5.82
C GLU A 70 -11.16 3.16 7.32
N THR A 71 -10.89 2.00 7.93
CA THR A 71 -11.00 1.81 9.38
C THR A 71 -9.89 2.54 10.14
N ARG A 72 -8.66 2.54 9.62
CA ARG A 72 -7.56 3.37 10.12
C ARG A 72 -7.92 4.84 9.99
N TYR A 73 -8.45 5.28 8.86
CA TYR A 73 -8.95 6.64 8.65
C TYR A 73 -10.08 7.01 9.62
N ASN A 74 -11.09 6.16 9.78
CA ASN A 74 -12.17 6.39 10.73
C ASN A 74 -11.67 6.39 12.18
N THR A 75 -10.63 5.62 12.50
CA THR A 75 -9.98 5.65 13.82
C THR A 75 -9.15 6.92 13.99
N LEU A 76 -8.40 7.33 12.97
CA LEU A 76 -7.54 8.52 12.92
C LEU A 76 -8.35 9.83 12.94
N VAL A 77 -9.52 9.86 12.29
CA VAL A 77 -10.43 11.02 12.25
C VAL A 77 -11.27 11.12 13.52
N LYS A 78 -11.62 9.99 14.15
CA LYS A 78 -12.50 9.97 15.33
C LYS A 78 -11.75 10.19 16.64
N VAL A 79 -10.41 10.16 16.63
CA VAL A 79 -9.57 10.49 17.78
C VAL A 79 -8.96 11.87 17.60
N GLN A 80 -9.64 12.85 18.19
CA GLN A 80 -9.29 14.26 18.24
C GLN A 80 -7.85 14.46 18.76
N GLY A 81 -6.96 14.97 17.90
CA GLY A 81 -5.73 15.71 18.22
C GLY A 81 -4.55 14.97 18.90
N GLU A 82 -4.79 14.10 19.88
CA GLU A 82 -3.75 13.69 20.84
C GLU A 82 -2.96 12.43 20.44
N THR A 83 -3.46 11.61 19.50
CA THR A 83 -2.82 10.32 19.16
C THR A 83 -1.94 10.37 17.90
N ILE A 84 -2.04 11.44 17.11
CA ILE A 84 -1.31 11.61 15.85
C ILE A 84 0.17 11.97 16.07
N ASP A 85 0.53 12.54 17.23
CA ASP A 85 1.92 12.90 17.57
C ASP A 85 2.84 11.69 17.79
N HIS A 86 2.27 10.49 17.93
CA HIS A 86 3.01 9.25 18.24
C HIS A 86 3.13 8.28 17.07
N LEU A 87 2.63 8.62 15.88
CA LEU A 87 2.80 7.79 14.69
C LEU A 87 4.16 8.05 14.05
N SER A 88 4.93 6.98 13.81
CA SER A 88 6.19 7.03 13.04
C SER A 88 5.96 7.27 11.54
N GLU A 89 4.74 7.02 11.06
CA GLU A 89 4.31 7.24 9.68
C GLU A 89 3.90 8.70 9.48
N GLY A 90 4.42 9.33 8.42
CA GLY A 90 4.01 10.67 8.03
C GLY A 90 2.63 10.64 7.39
N VAL A 91 1.71 11.47 7.88
CA VAL A 91 0.33 11.56 7.38
C VAL A 91 -0.03 13.01 7.08
N ALA A 92 -0.58 13.23 5.88
CA ALA A 92 -1.22 14.47 5.48
C ALA A 92 -2.60 14.19 4.85
N VAL A 93 -3.58 15.02 5.14
CA VAL A 93 -4.94 14.93 4.55
C VAL A 93 -5.23 16.21 3.79
N PHE A 94 -5.75 16.08 2.57
CA PHE A 94 -6.12 17.18 1.69
C PHE A 94 -7.62 17.17 1.43
N GLY A 95 -8.21 18.36 1.29
CA GLY A 95 -9.56 18.49 0.73
C GLY A 95 -9.55 18.46 -0.79
N ALA A 96 -10.73 18.37 -1.40
CA ALA A 96 -10.93 18.46 -2.85
C ALA A 96 -10.40 19.75 -3.49
N ASP A 97 -10.24 20.81 -2.70
CA ASP A 97 -9.64 22.07 -3.11
C ASP A 97 -8.10 22.03 -3.13
N GLY A 98 -7.50 20.86 -2.93
CA GLY A 98 -6.05 20.67 -2.85
C GLY A 98 -5.43 21.30 -1.62
N ARG A 99 -6.23 21.69 -0.61
CA ARG A 99 -5.71 22.33 0.61
C ARG A 99 -5.57 21.32 1.74
N ILE A 100 -4.45 21.40 2.45
CA ILE A 100 -4.18 20.54 3.59
C ILE A 100 -5.17 20.82 4.72
N ARG A 101 -5.71 19.77 5.31
CA ARG A 101 -6.62 19.78 6.46
C ARG A 101 -5.89 19.37 7.73
N LEU A 102 -4.94 18.45 7.59
CA LEU A 102 -4.15 17.91 8.68
C LEU A 102 -2.75 17.55 8.17
N SER A 103 -1.73 17.84 8.99
CA SER A 103 -0.38 17.28 8.87
C SER A 103 0.09 16.84 10.26
N ASN A 104 0.64 15.63 10.36
CA ASN A 104 1.26 15.20 11.61
C ASN A 104 2.73 15.63 11.74
N PRO A 105 3.32 15.59 12.94
CA PRO A 105 4.74 15.92 13.12
C PRO A 105 5.68 15.04 12.31
N ALA A 106 5.39 13.74 12.17
CA ALA A 106 6.22 12.82 11.40
C ALA A 106 6.29 13.21 9.91
N PHE A 107 5.17 13.60 9.29
CA PHE A 107 5.12 14.10 7.93
C PHE A 107 6.02 15.32 7.76
N ARG A 108 5.90 16.30 8.67
CA ARG A 108 6.72 17.50 8.66
C ARG A 108 8.22 17.19 8.80
N ALA A 109 8.56 16.26 9.69
CA ALA A 109 9.93 15.81 9.91
C ALA A 109 10.52 15.09 8.69
N LEU A 110 9.77 14.19 8.04
CA LEU A 110 10.22 13.48 6.83
C LEU A 110 10.53 14.42 5.68
N TRP A 111 9.71 15.46 5.52
CA TRP A 111 9.83 16.43 4.43
C TRP A 111 10.70 17.64 4.76
N GLY A 112 11.13 17.80 6.01
CA GLY A 112 11.98 18.90 6.46
C GLY A 112 11.28 20.25 6.48
N ILE A 113 9.96 20.27 6.69
CA ILE A 113 9.13 21.48 6.65
C ILE A 113 8.58 21.83 8.03
N THR A 114 8.27 23.10 8.23
CA THR A 114 7.71 23.65 9.47
C THR A 114 6.19 23.47 9.56
N GLU A 115 5.66 23.60 10.77
CA GLU A 115 4.21 23.65 10.97
C GLU A 115 3.56 24.83 10.24
N THR A 116 4.27 25.96 10.14
CA THR A 116 3.79 27.14 9.40
C THR A 116 3.68 26.91 7.89
N GLU A 117 4.57 26.12 7.31
CA GLU A 117 4.52 25.73 5.89
C GLU A 117 3.40 24.71 5.65
N ALA A 118 3.22 23.75 6.55
CA ALA A 118 2.19 22.71 6.46
C ALA A 118 0.87 23.03 7.19
N LYS A 119 0.60 24.32 7.47
CA LYS A 119 -0.59 24.73 8.22
C LYS A 119 -1.88 24.40 7.48
N PRO A 120 -2.99 24.09 8.19
CA PRO A 120 -4.29 23.91 7.57
C PRO A 120 -4.65 25.06 6.62
N GLY A 121 -5.11 24.72 5.42
CA GLY A 121 -5.42 25.66 4.35
C GLY A 121 -4.28 25.91 3.36
N THR A 122 -3.04 25.48 3.61
CA THR A 122 -1.97 25.53 2.61
C THR A 122 -2.31 24.66 1.40
N HIS A 123 -2.17 25.21 0.20
CA HIS A 123 -2.46 24.50 -1.04
C HIS A 123 -1.31 23.54 -1.41
N ILE A 124 -1.63 22.38 -1.98
CA ILE A 124 -0.69 21.30 -2.34
C ILE A 124 0.49 21.79 -3.19
N ARG A 125 0.27 22.77 -4.07
CA ARG A 125 1.35 23.40 -4.87
C ARG A 125 2.37 24.14 -4.00
N ALA A 126 1.92 24.96 -3.05
CA ALA A 126 2.80 25.68 -2.13
C ALA A 126 3.53 24.71 -1.18
N LEU A 127 2.85 23.63 -0.79
CA LEU A 127 3.48 22.55 -0.02
C LEU A 127 4.57 21.85 -0.84
N GLY A 128 4.31 21.56 -2.12
CA GLY A 128 5.30 21.00 -3.04
C GLY A 128 6.51 21.91 -3.25
N GLU A 129 6.31 23.24 -3.29
CA GLU A 129 7.41 24.21 -3.32
C GLU A 129 8.25 24.17 -2.05
N ALA A 130 7.63 24.11 -0.87
CA ALA A 130 8.33 23.99 0.41
C ALA A 130 9.11 22.67 0.53
N CYS A 131 8.59 21.59 -0.05
CA CYS A 131 9.24 20.28 -0.05
C CYS A 131 10.28 20.08 -1.17
N ALA A 132 10.38 21.00 -2.14
CA ALA A 132 11.30 20.89 -3.27
C ALA A 132 12.77 20.68 -2.87
N PRO A 133 13.30 21.29 -1.78
CA PRO A 133 14.66 21.00 -1.31
C PRO A 133 14.89 19.55 -0.88
N SER A 134 13.83 18.83 -0.49
CA SER A 134 13.89 17.41 -0.13
C SER A 134 13.76 16.50 -1.36
N TYR A 135 12.92 16.89 -2.32
CA TYR A 135 12.67 16.14 -3.56
C TYR A 135 11.88 16.96 -4.60
N ASP A 136 12.35 17.03 -5.85
CA ASP A 136 11.74 17.85 -6.92
C ASP A 136 11.37 17.09 -8.21
N ARG A 137 11.48 15.76 -8.21
CA ARG A 137 11.21 14.91 -9.38
C ARG A 137 9.70 14.83 -9.68
N PRO A 138 9.32 14.57 -10.95
CA PRO A 138 7.93 14.64 -11.39
C PRO A 138 7.00 13.60 -10.73
N ASP A 139 7.53 12.47 -10.28
CA ASP A 139 6.85 11.37 -9.60
C ASP A 139 6.54 11.64 -8.12
N GLY A 140 6.97 12.79 -7.57
CA GLY A 140 6.64 13.22 -6.21
C GLY A 140 5.49 14.24 -6.15
N TRP A 141 5.76 15.42 -5.60
CA TRP A 141 4.74 16.44 -5.31
C TRP A 141 3.92 16.92 -6.53
N LYS A 142 4.48 16.84 -7.73
CA LYS A 142 3.73 17.14 -8.98
C LYS A 142 2.67 16.07 -9.24
N ALA A 143 3.03 14.80 -9.20
CA ALA A 143 2.08 13.68 -9.31
C ALA A 143 1.03 13.69 -8.18
N PHE A 144 1.43 14.00 -6.94
CA PHE A 144 0.47 14.12 -5.83
C PHE A 144 -0.54 15.24 -6.07
N ALA A 145 -0.11 16.39 -6.57
CA ALA A 145 -1.02 17.48 -6.90
C ALA A 145 -2.02 17.08 -7.98
N GLU A 146 -1.60 16.34 -9.00
CA GLU A 146 -2.48 15.81 -10.05
C GLU A 146 -3.52 14.84 -9.47
N LEU A 147 -3.09 13.87 -8.66
CA LEU A 147 -4.01 12.92 -8.03
C LEU A 147 -5.01 13.60 -7.09
N ILE A 148 -4.55 14.52 -6.25
CA ILE A 148 -5.38 15.21 -5.24
C ILE A 148 -6.37 16.19 -5.87
N THR A 149 -5.98 16.88 -6.94
CA THR A 149 -6.81 17.93 -7.57
C THR A 149 -7.55 17.46 -8.81
N SER A 150 -7.41 16.19 -9.19
CA SER A 150 -8.18 15.60 -10.30
C SER A 150 -9.69 15.62 -10.00
N PHE A 151 -10.46 15.95 -11.04
CA PHE A 151 -11.92 15.93 -11.02
C PHE A 151 -12.50 14.63 -11.60
N ASP A 152 -11.68 13.58 -11.73
CA ASP A 152 -12.11 12.30 -12.31
C ASP A 152 -13.10 11.61 -11.36
N ASP A 153 -14.18 11.04 -11.90
CA ASP A 153 -15.22 10.37 -11.11
C ASP A 153 -14.66 9.13 -10.39
N GLU A 154 -13.65 8.49 -10.98
CA GLU A 154 -12.86 7.43 -10.37
C GLU A 154 -11.61 8.03 -9.70
N ARG A 155 -11.75 8.48 -8.44
CA ARG A 155 -10.57 8.90 -7.67
C ARG A 155 -9.60 7.72 -7.54
N ARG A 156 -8.41 7.87 -8.13
CA ARG A 156 -7.42 6.80 -8.19
C ARG A 156 -6.57 6.78 -6.93
N SER A 157 -6.43 5.58 -6.35
CA SER A 157 -5.36 5.33 -5.39
C SER A 157 -4.02 5.27 -6.11
N GLY A 158 -2.97 5.70 -5.43
CA GLY A 158 -1.59 5.61 -5.92
C GLY A 158 -0.67 5.08 -4.85
N GLN A 159 0.36 4.34 -5.23
CA GLN A 159 1.40 3.90 -4.30
C GLN A 159 2.75 3.85 -5.01
N GLY A 160 3.82 3.97 -4.24
CA GLY A 160 5.17 3.89 -4.77
C GLY A 160 6.22 4.22 -3.74
N THR A 161 7.44 4.40 -4.21
CA THR A 161 8.59 4.68 -3.36
C THR A 161 9.36 5.88 -3.90
N LEU A 162 9.80 6.76 -3.00
CA LEU A 162 10.66 7.90 -3.32
C LEU A 162 11.97 7.78 -2.54
N GLU A 163 13.10 7.96 -3.23
CA GLU A 163 14.40 8.15 -2.58
C GLU A 163 14.72 9.65 -2.57
N LEU A 164 14.61 10.27 -1.39
CA LEU A 164 14.85 11.70 -1.19
C LEU A 164 16.33 12.04 -1.40
N PHE A 165 16.64 13.32 -1.61
CA PHE A 165 18.03 13.76 -1.76
C PHE A 165 18.89 13.53 -0.51
N SER A 166 18.27 13.41 0.66
CA SER A 166 18.92 13.01 1.91
C SER A 166 19.32 11.52 1.95
N GLY A 167 18.87 10.72 0.99
CA GLY A 167 19.02 9.26 0.98
C GLY A 167 18.02 8.53 1.88
N LEU A 168 16.97 9.22 2.35
CA LEU A 168 15.81 8.58 2.94
C LEU A 168 14.97 7.91 1.85
N VAL A 169 14.53 6.68 2.11
CA VAL A 169 13.61 5.96 1.23
C VAL A 169 12.23 5.95 1.86
N LEU A 170 11.27 6.58 1.19
CA LEU A 170 9.89 6.70 1.64
C LEU A 170 8.98 5.85 0.77
N ASP A 171 8.28 4.91 1.39
CA ASP A 171 7.10 4.30 0.78
C ASP A 171 5.92 5.25 0.94
N TYR A 172 5.12 5.44 -0.09
CA TYR A 172 3.96 6.33 -0.04
C TYR A 172 2.69 5.67 -0.55
N ALA A 173 1.57 6.14 -0.01
CA ALA A 173 0.24 5.80 -0.50
C ALA A 173 -0.64 7.06 -0.61
N VAL A 174 -1.41 7.16 -1.69
CA VAL A 174 -2.42 8.18 -1.98
C VAL A 174 -3.79 7.51 -1.96
N ILE A 175 -4.63 7.92 -1.03
CA ILE A 175 -5.86 7.20 -0.69
C ILE A 175 -7.03 8.17 -0.72
N PRO A 176 -7.97 8.01 -1.67
CA PRO A 176 -9.21 8.75 -1.65
C PRO A 176 -10.04 8.44 -0.40
N LEU A 177 -10.66 9.47 0.16
CA LEU A 177 -11.48 9.41 1.36
C LEU A 177 -12.90 9.92 1.06
N PRO A 178 -13.88 9.67 1.96
CA PRO A 178 -15.18 10.33 1.91
C PRO A 178 -15.06 11.87 1.88
N ASN A 179 -16.13 12.55 1.42
CA ASN A 179 -16.18 14.01 1.30
C ASN A 179 -15.11 14.60 0.37
N ALA A 180 -14.67 13.83 -0.61
CA ALA A 180 -13.67 14.28 -1.58
C ALA A 180 -12.33 14.69 -0.97
N GLN A 181 -11.99 14.09 0.16
CA GLN A 181 -10.67 14.22 0.75
C GLN A 181 -9.71 13.18 0.17
N THR A 182 -8.42 13.43 0.34
CA THR A 182 -7.35 12.50 -0.04
C THR A 182 -6.32 12.45 1.07
N MET A 183 -5.99 11.24 1.52
CA MET A 183 -4.92 10.99 2.47
C MET A 183 -3.64 10.63 1.73
N LEU A 184 -2.54 11.20 2.18
CA LEU A 184 -1.20 10.91 1.71
C LEU A 184 -0.37 10.42 2.89
N THR A 185 0.17 9.22 2.79
CA THR A 185 1.00 8.64 3.85
C THR A 185 2.42 8.36 3.38
N PHE A 186 3.37 8.36 4.32
CA PHE A 186 4.79 8.12 4.09
C PHE A 186 5.39 7.27 5.19
N VAL A 187 5.97 6.13 4.83
CA VAL A 187 6.70 5.24 5.73
C VAL A 187 8.18 5.28 5.38
N ASN A 188 9.03 5.56 6.37
CA ASN A 188 10.48 5.47 6.19
C ASN A 188 10.92 4.00 6.16
N MET A 189 11.40 3.52 5.02
CA MET A 189 11.91 2.15 4.82
C MET A 189 13.43 2.11 4.60
N THR A 190 14.14 3.20 4.92
CA THR A 190 15.57 3.36 4.62
C THR A 190 16.42 2.20 5.16
N ASP A 191 16.19 1.79 6.41
CA ASP A 191 16.97 0.72 7.03
C ASP A 191 16.75 -0.63 6.32
N SER A 192 15.50 -0.92 5.92
CA SER A 192 15.15 -2.13 5.18
C SER A 192 15.83 -2.15 3.81
N VAL A 193 15.76 -1.05 3.07
CA VAL A 193 16.35 -0.94 1.73
C VAL A 193 17.88 -1.00 1.78
N ARG A 194 18.50 -0.39 2.80
CA ARG A 194 19.96 -0.47 3.00
C ARG A 194 20.41 -1.88 3.34
N ALA A 195 19.67 -2.59 4.20
CA ALA A 195 19.98 -3.97 4.53
C ALA A 195 19.88 -4.87 3.28
N GLU A 196 18.85 -4.69 2.46
CA GLU A 196 18.67 -5.44 1.21
C GLU A 196 19.79 -5.17 0.19
N ARG A 197 20.16 -3.89 0.01
CA ARG A 197 21.28 -3.50 -0.88
C ARG A 197 22.59 -4.13 -0.41
N ALA A 198 22.91 -4.06 0.89
CA ALA A 198 24.13 -4.64 1.46
C ALA A 198 24.17 -6.18 1.32
N LEU A 199 23.04 -6.86 1.48
CA LEU A 199 22.94 -8.31 1.25
C LEU A 199 23.18 -8.66 -0.23
N THR A 200 22.63 -7.86 -1.13
CA THR A 200 22.79 -8.04 -2.59
C THR A 200 24.25 -7.86 -3.01
N GLU A 201 24.89 -6.76 -2.60
CA GLU A 201 26.30 -6.49 -2.89
C GLU A 201 27.23 -7.59 -2.35
N LYS A 202 26.96 -8.06 -1.11
CA LYS A 202 27.73 -9.16 -0.51
C LYS A 202 27.58 -10.46 -1.29
N ASN A 203 26.36 -10.79 -1.73
CA ASN A 203 26.12 -12.00 -2.52
C ASN A 203 26.81 -11.91 -3.88
N GLU A 204 26.78 -10.76 -4.55
CA GLU A 204 27.51 -10.57 -5.81
C GLU A 204 29.03 -10.69 -5.64
N ALA A 205 29.58 -10.11 -4.56
CA ALA A 205 31.01 -10.21 -4.26
C ALA A 205 31.44 -11.66 -3.99
N LEU A 206 30.64 -12.41 -3.22
CA LEU A 206 30.89 -13.83 -2.97
C LEU A 206 30.82 -14.66 -4.26
N ARG A 207 29.82 -14.39 -5.12
CA ARG A 207 29.66 -15.09 -6.41
C ARG A 207 30.89 -14.87 -7.30
N LYS A 208 31.37 -13.62 -7.42
CA LYS A 208 32.58 -13.29 -8.19
C LYS A 208 33.84 -13.93 -7.62
N ALA A 209 33.96 -13.99 -6.29
CA ALA A 209 35.10 -14.63 -5.64
C ALA A 209 35.13 -16.15 -5.88
N ASP A 210 33.98 -16.81 -5.83
CA ASP A 210 33.88 -18.24 -6.15
C ASP A 210 34.12 -18.54 -7.64
N GLU A 211 33.68 -17.67 -8.56
CA GLU A 211 34.02 -17.76 -9.99
C GLU A 211 35.54 -17.70 -10.20
N LEU A 212 36.22 -16.69 -9.65
CA LEU A 212 37.68 -16.55 -9.74
C LEU A 212 38.43 -17.74 -9.15
N LYS A 213 37.94 -18.29 -8.02
CA LYS A 213 38.54 -19.47 -7.37
C LYS A 213 38.42 -20.71 -8.26
N ASN A 214 37.25 -20.93 -8.86
CA ASN A 214 37.02 -22.06 -9.74
C ASN A 214 37.86 -21.97 -11.01
N ASP A 215 37.93 -20.79 -11.63
CA ASP A 215 38.77 -20.55 -12.82
C ASP A 215 40.26 -20.82 -12.52
N PHE A 216 40.76 -20.35 -11.36
CA PHE A 216 42.13 -20.61 -10.93
C PHE A 216 42.41 -22.11 -10.75
N VAL A 217 41.52 -22.85 -10.08
CA VAL A 217 41.66 -24.30 -9.88
C VAL A 217 41.67 -25.06 -11.21
N GLN A 218 40.81 -24.67 -12.16
CA GLN A 218 40.84 -25.27 -13.50
C GLN A 218 42.16 -25.01 -14.20
N HIS A 219 42.64 -23.77 -14.23
CA HIS A 219 43.87 -23.40 -14.93
C HIS A 219 45.11 -24.14 -14.36
N VAL A 220 45.24 -24.24 -13.04
CA VAL A 220 46.35 -24.96 -12.39
C VAL A 220 46.28 -26.47 -12.62
N SER A 221 45.06 -27.04 -12.69
CA SER A 221 44.88 -28.47 -12.95
C SER A 221 45.21 -28.86 -14.40
N TYR A 222 45.09 -27.94 -15.35
CA TYR A 222 45.48 -28.15 -16.75
C TYR A 222 46.99 -28.04 -16.99
N GLU A 223 47.74 -27.34 -16.13
CA GLU A 223 49.18 -27.13 -16.31
C GLU A 223 50.07 -28.14 -15.58
N LEU A 224 49.52 -29.13 -14.88
CA LEU A 224 50.30 -30.24 -14.31
C LEU A 224 50.39 -31.38 -15.34
N PRO A 225 51.53 -31.59 -16.04
CA PRO A 225 51.71 -32.80 -16.83
C PRO A 225 51.82 -33.97 -15.85
N SER A 226 51.07 -35.02 -16.12
CA SER A 226 51.27 -36.34 -15.51
C SER A 226 52.68 -36.81 -15.85
N ALA A 227 53.66 -36.50 -14.99
CA ALA A 227 54.98 -37.10 -15.04
C ALA A 227 54.84 -38.55 -14.56
N ALA A 228 54.64 -39.45 -15.52
CA ALA A 228 54.78 -40.89 -15.39
C ALA A 228 56.02 -41.33 -16.18
#